data_AF-A0A7J6U367-F1
#
_entry.id   AF-A0A7J6U367-F1
#
_cell.length_a   1.000
_cell.length_b   1.000
_cell.length_c   1.000
_cell.angle_alpha   90.00
_cell.angle_beta   90.00
_cell.angle_gamma   90.00
#
_symmetry.space_group_name_H-M   'P 1'
#
loop_
_entity.id
_entity.type
_entity.pdbx_description
1 polymer ?
#
loop_
_entity_poly.entity_id
_entity_poly.type
_entity_poly.pdbx_seq_one_letter_code
_entity_poly.pdbx_strand_id
1 'polypeptide(L)'
;QVWAGESTQSKTDGHFMHRYGISHDYIPADYLQNLPPPEEEPFLWLKFEPIILHVACSSLESAMKLVRGFRTVLPLSMIRSIQASSPEDCKKVLIAVEGEDRIDAPIRVQGQDLYTGPAADWLIKAANEKLRRNFERIDEVTEAVKKVLEGVDMPTCEDFTPSE
;
A
#
# COMPACT_ATOMS: atom_id res chain seq x y z
N GLN A 1 -10.07 4.51 1.83
CA GLN A 1 -10.30 4.70 3.29
C GLN A 1 -10.51 6.18 3.55
N VAL A 2 -11.34 6.52 4.54
CA VAL A 2 -11.50 7.90 5.02
C VAL A 2 -11.11 7.94 6.48
N TRP A 3 -10.36 8.97 6.86
CA TRP A 3 -9.88 9.19 8.22
C TRP A 3 -10.25 10.60 8.67
N ALA A 4 -10.54 10.76 9.95
CA ALA A 4 -10.84 12.05 10.57
C ALA A 4 -9.72 12.44 11.54
N GLY A 5 -9.36 13.73 11.53
CA GLY A 5 -8.30 14.31 12.36
C GLY A 5 -7.43 15.33 11.62
N GLU A 6 -6.74 16.20 12.36
CA GLU A 6 -6.00 17.37 11.83
C GLU A 6 -4.75 17.01 10.99
N SER A 7 -4.15 15.85 11.22
CA SER A 7 -2.92 15.42 10.53
C SER A 7 -2.97 13.93 10.18
N THR A 8 -2.32 13.55 9.07
CA THR A 8 -2.16 12.15 8.65
C THR A 8 -0.99 11.44 9.32
N GLN A 9 -0.16 12.20 10.06
CA GLN A 9 0.97 11.70 10.84
C GLN A 9 0.55 11.60 12.31
N SER A 10 0.04 10.45 12.72
CA SER A 10 -0.51 10.25 14.06
C SER A 10 -0.02 8.93 14.65
N LYS A 11 1.12 9.01 15.35
CA LYS A 11 1.46 8.07 16.46
C LYS A 11 2.23 8.74 17.61
N THR A 12 2.83 9.92 17.41
CA THR A 12 3.70 10.55 18.43
C THR A 12 3.01 11.62 19.27
N ASP A 13 1.97 12.28 18.77
CA ASP A 13 1.54 13.57 19.33
C ASP A 13 0.17 13.52 20.03
N GLY A 14 -0.35 12.33 20.34
CA GLY A 14 -1.59 12.17 21.13
C GLY A 14 -2.90 12.58 20.42
N HIS A 15 -2.84 13.22 19.25
CA HIS A 15 -3.98 13.45 18.37
C HIS A 15 -4.24 12.21 17.54
N PHE A 16 -5.21 11.38 17.94
CA PHE A 16 -5.54 10.14 17.27
C PHE A 16 -6.42 10.41 16.05
N MET A 17 -5.93 10.05 14.86
CA MET A 17 -6.87 9.90 13.75
C MET A 17 -7.81 8.74 14.03
N HIS A 18 -9.10 8.93 13.79
CA HIS A 18 -10.05 7.83 13.81
C HIS A 18 -10.46 7.47 12.38
N ARG A 19 -10.58 6.16 12.12
CA ARG A 19 -11.03 5.66 10.83
C ARG A 19 -12.52 5.97 10.70
N TYR A 20 -12.85 6.79 9.72
CA TYR A 20 -14.22 7.21 9.43
C TYR A 20 -14.94 6.22 8.51
N GLY A 21 -14.22 5.65 7.54
CA GLY A 21 -14.78 4.67 6.62
C GLY A 21 -13.71 3.84 5.91
N ILE A 22 -14.06 2.62 5.53
CA ILE A 22 -13.21 1.73 4.75
C ILE A 22 -14.01 1.06 3.64
N SER A 23 -13.38 0.98 2.47
CA SER A 23 -13.85 0.18 1.35
C SER A 23 -12.63 -0.59 0.82
N HIS A 24 -12.85 -1.84 0.44
CA HIS A 24 -11.91 -2.64 -0.36
C HIS A 24 -12.36 -2.73 -1.82
N ASP A 25 -13.48 -2.10 -2.16
CA ASP A 25 -14.09 -2.04 -3.48
C ASP A 25 -14.06 -0.62 -4.03
N TYR A 26 -14.42 -0.49 -5.31
CA TYR A 26 -14.63 0.81 -5.95
C TYR A 26 -15.63 1.65 -5.17
N ILE A 27 -15.30 2.94 -5.02
CA ILE A 27 -16.21 3.91 -4.41
C ILE A 27 -17.03 4.61 -5.51
N PRO A 28 -18.33 4.88 -5.28
CA PRO A 28 -19.19 5.50 -6.27
C PRO A 28 -18.81 6.96 -6.52
N ALA A 29 -19.26 7.52 -7.65
CA ALA A 29 -18.95 8.90 -8.04
C ALA A 29 -19.41 9.94 -6.99
N ASP A 30 -20.50 9.63 -6.29
CA ASP A 30 -21.09 10.49 -5.28
C ASP A 30 -20.53 10.27 -3.86
N TYR A 31 -19.50 9.42 -3.72
CA TYR A 31 -18.97 8.99 -2.43
C TYR A 31 -18.59 10.17 -1.53
N LEU A 32 -17.90 11.20 -2.04
CA LEU A 32 -17.49 12.35 -1.22
C LEU A 32 -18.68 13.20 -0.75
N GLN A 33 -19.73 13.31 -1.55
CA GLN A 33 -20.92 14.11 -1.19
C GLN A 33 -21.80 13.39 -0.16
N ASN A 34 -21.76 12.06 -0.16
CA ASN A 34 -22.51 11.21 0.76
C ASN A 34 -21.75 10.90 2.05
N LEU A 35 -20.54 11.46 2.26
CA LEU A 35 -19.85 11.32 3.53
C LEU A 35 -20.62 12.08 4.61
N PRO A 36 -21.02 11.40 5.71
CA PRO A 36 -21.65 12.11 6.80
C PRO A 36 -20.70 13.20 7.35
N PRO A 37 -21.26 14.27 7.95
CA PRO A 37 -20.43 15.20 8.70
C PRO A 37 -19.84 14.47 9.92
N PRO A 38 -18.54 14.59 10.18
CA PRO A 38 -17.95 14.11 11.43
C PRO A 38 -18.55 14.87 12.62
N GLU A 39 -18.86 14.16 13.72
CA GLU A 39 -19.53 14.74 14.88
C GLU A 39 -18.65 15.75 15.65
N GLU A 40 -17.34 15.50 15.71
CA GLU A 40 -16.40 16.28 16.54
C GLU A 40 -15.17 16.79 15.76
N GLU A 41 -14.82 16.17 14.64
CA GLU A 41 -13.54 16.42 13.93
C GLU A 41 -13.73 17.19 12.63
N PRO A 42 -13.24 18.42 12.50
CA PRO A 42 -13.55 19.22 11.31
C PRO A 42 -12.66 18.90 10.10
N PHE A 43 -11.82 17.86 10.19
CA PHE A 43 -10.87 17.45 9.16
C PHE A 43 -11.16 16.01 8.70
N LEU A 44 -11.26 15.81 7.38
CA LEU A 44 -11.36 14.48 6.77
C LEU A 44 -10.27 14.31 5.72
N TRP A 45 -9.76 13.09 5.61
CA TRP A 45 -8.72 12.69 4.67
C TRP A 45 -9.17 11.47 3.89
N LEU A 46 -9.04 11.52 2.56
CA LEU A 46 -9.14 10.35 1.71
C LEU A 46 -7.75 9.71 1.61
N LYS A 47 -7.66 8.45 2.04
CA LYS A 47 -6.45 7.65 1.94
C LYS A 47 -6.66 6.44 1.05
N PHE A 48 -5.75 6.25 0.11
CA PHE A 48 -5.60 4.99 -0.63
C PHE A 48 -4.30 4.34 -0.19
N GLU A 49 -4.41 3.10 0.28
CA GLU A 49 -3.28 2.25 0.62
C GLU A 49 -3.28 1.08 -0.39
N PRO A 50 -2.15 0.79 -1.06
CA PRO A 50 -2.01 -0.34 -1.96
C PRO A 50 -1.89 -1.64 -1.14
N ILE A 51 -1.68 -2.76 -1.83
CA ILE A 51 -1.37 -4.03 -1.17
C ILE A 51 -0.17 -3.89 -0.23
N ILE A 52 -0.33 -4.46 0.97
CA ILE A 52 0.71 -4.64 1.96
C ILE A 52 0.61 -6.10 2.42
N LEU A 53 1.65 -6.88 2.18
CA LEU A 53 1.73 -8.28 2.58
C LEU A 53 3.02 -8.51 3.37
N HIS A 54 2.90 -9.24 4.49
CA HIS A 54 4.05 -9.72 5.24
C HIS A 54 4.22 -11.23 5.02
N VAL A 55 5.38 -11.64 4.54
CA VAL A 55 5.69 -13.06 4.26
C VAL A 55 6.81 -13.52 5.18
N ALA A 56 6.58 -14.62 5.90
CA ALA A 56 7.60 -15.25 6.73
C ALA A 56 8.27 -16.39 5.96
N CYS A 57 9.60 -16.38 5.90
CA CYS A 57 10.42 -17.41 5.28
C CYS A 57 11.26 -18.14 6.35
N SER A 58 11.49 -19.43 6.13
CA SER A 58 12.32 -20.29 6.99
C SER A 58 13.83 -20.13 6.77
N SER A 59 14.26 -19.44 5.71
CA SER A 59 15.67 -19.18 5.42
C SER A 59 15.86 -17.84 4.71
N LEU A 60 17.07 -17.28 4.85
CA LEU A 60 17.48 -16.06 4.13
C LEU A 60 17.51 -16.29 2.61
N GLU A 61 17.96 -17.46 2.16
CA GLU A 61 18.03 -17.80 0.74
C GLU A 61 16.65 -17.75 0.07
N SER A 62 15.65 -18.41 0.66
CA SER A 62 14.27 -18.38 0.15
C SER A 62 13.70 -16.97 0.19
N ALA A 63 14.03 -16.20 1.23
CA ALA A 63 13.58 -14.82 1.33
C ALA A 63 14.16 -13.93 0.23
N MET A 64 15.45 -14.08 -0.09
CA MET A 64 16.10 -13.34 -1.16
C MET A 64 15.50 -13.66 -2.54
N LYS A 65 15.24 -14.95 -2.82
CA LYS A 65 14.58 -15.36 -4.07
C LYS A 65 13.19 -14.75 -4.21
N LEU A 66 12.38 -14.81 -3.15
CA LEU A 66 11.05 -14.20 -3.13
C LEU A 66 11.11 -12.68 -3.29
N VAL A 67 12.01 -11.98 -2.59
CA VAL A 67 12.17 -10.52 -2.74
C VAL A 67 12.53 -10.14 -4.17
N ARG A 68 13.42 -10.90 -4.84
CA ARG A 68 13.72 -10.67 -6.27
C ARG A 68 12.46 -10.82 -7.12
N GLY A 69 11.70 -11.89 -6.89
CA GLY A 69 10.42 -12.11 -7.57
C GLY A 69 9.45 -10.94 -7.38
N PHE A 70 9.20 -10.55 -6.12
CA PHE A 70 8.31 -9.42 -5.81
C PHE A 70 8.79 -8.12 -6.45
N ARG A 71 10.09 -7.82 -6.45
CA ARG A 71 10.63 -6.57 -7.00
C ARG A 71 10.45 -6.40 -8.50
N THR A 72 10.21 -7.48 -9.24
CA THR A 72 9.86 -7.37 -10.67
C THR A 72 8.51 -6.70 -10.92
N VAL A 73 7.64 -6.65 -9.89
CA VAL A 73 6.28 -6.07 -9.95
C VAL A 73 6.11 -4.93 -8.94
N LEU A 74 6.63 -5.12 -7.73
CA LEU A 74 6.53 -4.25 -6.56
C LEU A 74 7.92 -3.88 -6.04
N PRO A 75 8.54 -2.81 -6.59
CA PRO A 75 9.94 -2.44 -6.31
C PRO A 75 10.26 -2.17 -4.84
N LEU A 76 9.27 -1.75 -4.05
CA LEU A 76 9.42 -1.45 -2.62
C LEU A 76 9.52 -2.71 -1.73
N SER A 77 9.36 -3.90 -2.30
CA SER A 77 9.43 -5.15 -1.54
C SER A 77 10.83 -5.38 -0.99
N MET A 78 10.93 -5.75 0.30
CA MET A 78 12.19 -5.85 1.01
C MET A 78 12.15 -6.83 2.19
N ILE A 79 13.31 -7.34 2.59
CA ILE A 79 13.45 -8.00 3.89
C ILE A 79 13.30 -6.94 4.98
N ARG A 80 12.32 -7.13 5.87
CA ARG A 80 12.00 -6.21 6.95
C ARG A 80 12.72 -6.56 8.24
N SER A 81 12.88 -7.85 8.54
CA SER A 81 13.60 -8.31 9.71
C SER A 81 14.10 -9.75 9.54
N ILE A 82 15.17 -10.06 10.26
CA ILE A 82 15.75 -11.41 10.35
C ILE A 82 15.83 -11.76 11.83
N GLN A 83 15.21 -12.87 12.21
CA GLN A 83 15.34 -13.48 13.52
C GLN A 83 16.27 -14.67 13.39
N ALA A 84 17.51 -14.49 13.83
CA ALA A 84 18.55 -15.51 13.78
C ALA A 84 19.38 -15.45 15.07
N SER A 85 19.79 -16.61 15.57
CA SER A 85 20.74 -16.71 16.69
C SER A 85 22.19 -16.80 16.18
N SER A 86 22.39 -17.28 14.96
CA SER A 86 23.63 -17.22 14.18
C SER A 86 23.29 -17.28 12.67
N PRO A 87 24.23 -17.02 11.73
CA PRO A 87 23.96 -17.11 10.29
C PRO A 87 23.39 -18.47 9.85
N GLU A 88 23.83 -19.54 10.50
CA GLU A 88 23.37 -20.91 10.29
C GLU A 88 22.08 -21.29 11.05
N ASP A 89 21.69 -20.54 12.09
CA ASP A 89 20.43 -20.72 12.85
C ASP A 89 19.44 -19.57 12.58
N CYS A 90 19.02 -19.45 11.32
CA CYS A 90 17.97 -18.52 10.91
C CYS A 90 16.59 -19.13 11.18
N LYS A 91 15.83 -18.54 12.10
CA LYS A 91 14.52 -19.06 12.52
C LYS A 91 13.37 -18.48 11.71
N LYS A 92 13.49 -17.21 11.32
CA LYS A 92 12.45 -16.48 10.58
C LYS A 92 13.03 -15.28 9.87
N VAL A 93 12.74 -15.15 8.58
CA VAL A 93 12.97 -13.92 7.81
C VAL A 93 11.62 -13.34 7.44
N LEU A 94 11.36 -12.08 7.80
CA LEU A 94 10.12 -11.39 7.44
C LEU A 94 10.36 -10.50 6.24
N ILE A 95 9.57 -10.68 5.20
CA ILE A 95 9.53 -9.83 4.01
C ILE A 95 8.32 -8.90 4.13
N ALA A 96 8.51 -7.63 3.79
CA ALA A 96 7.42 -6.70 3.48
C ALA A 96 7.30 -6.58 1.96
N VAL A 97 6.10 -6.79 1.45
CA VAL A 97 5.72 -6.67 0.04
C VAL A 97 4.72 -5.54 -0.05
N GLU A 98 5.09 -4.47 -0.74
CA GLU A 98 4.34 -3.21 -0.69
C GLU A 98 4.19 -2.61 -2.08
N GLY A 99 2.97 -2.18 -2.40
CA GLY A 99 2.71 -1.35 -3.57
C GLY A 99 3.10 0.11 -3.37
N GLU A 100 3.21 0.82 -4.49
CA GLU A 100 3.69 2.21 -4.55
C GLU A 100 2.55 3.22 -4.58
N ASP A 101 1.39 2.85 -5.12
CA ASP A 101 0.28 3.76 -5.27
C ASP A 101 -0.30 4.17 -3.92
N ARG A 102 -0.23 5.46 -3.60
CA ARG A 102 -0.86 6.05 -2.42
C ARG A 102 -1.76 7.22 -2.82
N ILE A 103 -2.71 7.54 -1.97
CA ILE A 103 -3.37 8.85 -1.89
C ILE A 103 -3.33 9.24 -0.43
N ASP A 104 -2.93 10.48 -0.16
CA ASP A 104 -3.09 11.11 1.14
C ASP A 104 -3.57 12.55 0.90
N ALA A 105 -4.89 12.71 0.83
CA ALA A 105 -5.52 13.96 0.39
C ALA A 105 -6.53 14.47 1.42
N PRO A 106 -6.41 15.71 1.90
CA PRO A 106 -7.42 16.30 2.78
C PRO A 106 -8.67 16.59 1.96
N ILE A 107 -9.81 15.98 2.30
CA ILE A 107 -11.08 16.17 1.59
C ILE A 107 -12.02 17.17 2.28
N ARG A 108 -11.83 17.38 3.59
CA ARG A 108 -12.53 18.39 4.38
C ARG A 108 -11.55 19.04 5.35
N VAL A 109 -11.58 20.35 5.46
CA VAL A 109 -10.76 21.14 6.40
C VAL A 109 -11.64 22.17 7.07
N GLN A 110 -11.64 22.19 8.41
CA GLN A 110 -12.46 23.12 9.19
C GLN A 110 -13.95 23.08 8.80
N GLY A 111 -14.47 21.89 8.48
CA GLY A 111 -15.86 21.70 8.04
C GLY A 111 -16.15 22.06 6.58
N GLN A 112 -15.15 22.55 5.82
CA GLN A 112 -15.30 22.91 4.41
C GLN A 112 -14.79 21.81 3.48
N ASP A 113 -15.62 21.43 2.51
CA ASP A 113 -15.24 20.46 1.47
C ASP A 113 -14.26 21.08 0.48
N LEU A 114 -13.11 20.40 0.29
CA LEU A 114 -12.06 20.88 -0.61
C LEU A 114 -12.26 20.43 -2.06
N TYR A 115 -12.97 19.33 -2.27
CA TYR A 115 -13.23 18.76 -3.59
C TYR A 115 -14.72 18.78 -3.90
N THR A 116 -15.12 19.58 -4.89
CA THR A 116 -16.50 19.67 -5.37
C THR A 116 -16.55 19.60 -6.90
N GLY A 117 -17.71 19.21 -7.44
CA GLY A 117 -17.93 19.11 -8.89
C GLY A 117 -16.85 18.27 -9.60
N PRO A 118 -16.25 18.77 -10.69
CA PRO A 118 -15.25 18.02 -11.46
C PRO A 118 -14.02 17.58 -10.66
N ALA A 119 -13.64 18.31 -9.60
CA ALA A 119 -12.51 17.96 -8.75
C ALA A 119 -12.81 16.72 -7.89
N ALA A 120 -14.03 16.60 -7.38
CA ALA A 120 -14.49 15.42 -6.67
C ALA A 120 -14.49 14.19 -7.60
N ASP A 121 -15.04 14.34 -8.80
CA ASP A 121 -15.08 13.27 -9.81
C ASP A 121 -13.68 12.78 -10.17
N TRP A 122 -12.72 13.70 -10.34
CA TRP A 122 -11.33 13.36 -10.61
C TRP A 122 -10.70 12.56 -9.47
N LEU A 123 -10.88 13.00 -8.22
CA LEU A 123 -10.28 12.34 -7.06
C LEU A 123 -10.83 10.91 -6.88
N ILE A 124 -12.13 10.73 -7.07
CA ILE A 124 -12.78 9.42 -7.04
C ILE A 124 -12.24 8.52 -8.16
N LYS A 125 -12.14 9.02 -9.39
CA LYS A 125 -11.57 8.26 -10.52
C LYS A 125 -10.12 7.89 -10.25
N ALA A 126 -9.32 8.78 -9.67
CA ALA A 126 -7.93 8.51 -9.33
C ALA A 126 -7.80 7.42 -8.25
N ALA A 127 -8.65 7.44 -7.22
CA ALA A 127 -8.68 6.42 -6.18
C ALA A 127 -9.08 5.04 -6.75
N ASN A 128 -10.12 5.01 -7.58
CA ASN A 128 -10.60 3.79 -8.24
C ASN A 128 -9.57 3.24 -9.23
N GLU A 129 -8.91 4.08 -10.02
CA GLU A 129 -7.86 3.63 -10.95
C GLU A 129 -6.64 3.06 -10.22
N LYS A 130 -6.29 3.59 -9.04
CA LYS A 130 -5.27 2.98 -8.18
C LYS A 130 -5.71 1.63 -7.65
N LEU A 131 -6.97 1.46 -7.27
CA LEU A 131 -7.51 0.16 -6.84
C LEU A 131 -7.44 -0.87 -7.97
N ARG A 132 -7.84 -0.49 -9.18
CA ARG A 132 -7.78 -1.34 -10.39
C ARG A 132 -6.35 -1.85 -10.63
N ARG A 133 -5.38 -0.93 -10.73
CA ARG A 133 -3.96 -1.27 -10.90
C ARG A 133 -3.39 -2.08 -9.74
N ASN A 134 -3.90 -1.86 -8.53
CA ASN A 134 -3.48 -2.64 -7.36
C ASN A 134 -3.91 -4.11 -7.50
N PHE A 135 -5.12 -4.39 -7.99
CA PHE A 135 -5.54 -5.76 -8.28
C PHE A 135 -4.74 -6.40 -9.42
N GLU A 136 -4.45 -5.66 -10.50
CA GLU A 136 -3.58 -6.17 -11.59
C GLU A 136 -2.20 -6.58 -11.05
N ARG A 137 -1.59 -5.73 -10.21
CA ARG A 137 -0.32 -6.05 -9.57
C ARG A 137 -0.40 -7.26 -8.64
N ILE A 138 -1.55 -7.54 -8.01
CA ILE A 138 -1.73 -8.74 -7.19
C ILE A 138 -1.65 -10.00 -8.06
N ASP A 139 -2.27 -9.97 -9.23
CA ASP A 139 -2.22 -11.07 -10.19
C ASP A 139 -0.79 -11.26 -10.72
N GLU A 140 -0.10 -10.17 -11.09
CA GLU A 140 1.30 -10.20 -11.52
C GLU A 140 2.25 -10.72 -10.42
N VAL A 141 2.05 -10.31 -9.17
CA VAL A 141 2.79 -10.83 -8.01
C VAL A 141 2.57 -12.33 -7.86
N THR A 142 1.34 -12.80 -8.04
CA THR A 142 1.01 -14.23 -7.96
C THR A 142 1.78 -15.02 -9.00
N GLU A 143 1.85 -14.52 -10.25
CA GLU A 143 2.64 -15.15 -11.31
C GLU A 143 4.15 -15.09 -11.04
N ALA A 144 4.66 -13.97 -10.51
CA ALA A 144 6.07 -13.85 -10.13
C ALA A 144 6.45 -14.86 -9.02
N VAL A 145 5.57 -15.07 -8.04
CA VAL A 145 5.78 -16.07 -6.97
C VAL A 145 5.78 -17.49 -7.55
N LYS A 146 4.85 -17.83 -8.46
CA LYS A 146 4.83 -19.15 -9.13
C LYS A 146 6.16 -19.44 -9.83
N LYS A 147 6.67 -18.49 -10.61
CA LYS A 147 7.98 -18.61 -11.29
C LYS A 147 9.12 -18.87 -10.31
N VAL A 148 9.17 -18.15 -9.18
CA VAL A 148 10.16 -18.38 -8.12
C VAL A 148 10.06 -19.80 -7.56
N LEU A 149 8.84 -20.30 -7.32
CA LEU A 149 8.60 -21.65 -6.79
C LEU A 149 8.93 -22.75 -7.81
N GLU A 150 8.78 -22.48 -9.10
CA GLU A 150 9.18 -23.36 -10.20
C GLU A 150 10.70 -23.35 -10.46
N GLY A 151 11.45 -22.50 -9.75
CA GLY A 151 12.91 -22.40 -9.88
C GLY A 151 13.38 -21.58 -11.08
N VAL A 152 12.51 -20.73 -11.64
CA VAL A 152 12.91 -19.76 -12.67
C VAL A 152 13.86 -18.74 -12.05
N ASP A 153 14.99 -18.50 -12.71
CA ASP A 153 15.96 -17.52 -12.23
C ASP A 153 15.39 -16.10 -12.40
N MET A 154 15.36 -15.35 -11.30
CA MET A 154 14.78 -14.01 -11.27
C MET A 154 15.88 -12.96 -11.45
N PRO A 155 15.58 -11.82 -12.12
CA PRO A 155 16.54 -10.76 -12.34
C PRO A 155 17.24 -10.34 -11.03
N THR A 156 18.55 -10.23 -11.12
CA THR A 156 19.41 -9.72 -10.06
C THR A 156 19.56 -8.20 -10.17
N CYS A 157 20.06 -7.54 -9.12
CA CYS A 157 20.30 -6.08 -9.18
C CYS A 157 21.28 -5.68 -10.30
N GLU A 158 22.11 -6.60 -10.79
CA GLU A 158 23.04 -6.36 -11.89
C GLU A 158 22.33 -6.29 -13.26
N ASP A 159 21.13 -6.86 -13.36
CA ASP A 159 20.32 -6.90 -14.59
C ASP A 159 19.49 -5.62 -14.78
N PHE A 160 19.40 -4.76 -13.76
CA PHE A 160 18.74 -3.45 -13.83
C PHE A 160 19.78 -2.35 -14.07
N THR A 161 20.41 -2.35 -15.24
CA THR A 161 21.13 -1.15 -15.71
C THR A 161 20.09 -0.12 -16.17
N PRO A 162 20.20 1.17 -15.79
CA PRO A 162 19.39 2.20 -16.42
C PRO A 162 19.80 2.26 -17.89
N SER A 163 18.85 2.05 -18.79
CA SER A 163 19.03 2.41 -20.19
C SER A 163 19.32 3.91 -20.28
N GLU A 164 20.47 4.27 -20.86
CA GLU A 164 20.90 5.65 -21.13
C GLU A 164 19.87 6.47 -21.95
#